data_AF-A0A834I9Q1-F1
#
_entry.id   AF-A0A834I9Q1-F1
#
_cell.length_a   1.000
_cell.length_b   1.000
_cell.length_c   1.000
_cell.angle_alpha   90.00
_cell.angle_beta   90.00
_cell.angle_gamma   90.00
#
_symmetry.space_group_name_H-M   'P 1'
#
loop_
_entity.id
_entity.type
_entity.pdbx_description
1 polymer ?
#
loop_
_entity_poly.entity_id
_entity_poly.type
_entity_poly.pdbx_seq_one_letter_code
_entity_poly.pdbx_strand_id
1 'polypeptide(L)'
;PDISRFSDVLSHHATRHLKEDRQLEMVQNVTDLLRKTFSSQFVFPALGHDDPAARKELGRMWSQWLPTDAMRTFEMGGYYIIERKTLKLQIVVLNTNLMKKQDEDEDARKQWEWLDKVLEKFKKNGETLQLALELKFLRLS
;
A
#
# COMPACT_ATOMS: atom_id res chain seq x y z
N PRO A 1 -11.42 15.57 9.89
CA PRO A 1 -11.14 14.27 10.54
C PRO A 1 -9.67 13.91 10.33
N ASP A 2 -8.90 13.88 11.41
CA ASP A 2 -7.49 13.49 11.39
C ASP A 2 -7.38 11.99 11.12
N ILE A 3 -6.76 11.64 9.99
CA ILE A 3 -6.75 10.27 9.46
C ILE A 3 -5.67 9.42 10.13
N SER A 4 -4.69 10.05 10.77
CA SER A 4 -3.69 9.36 11.59
C SER A 4 -4.34 8.45 12.64
N ARG A 5 -5.47 8.89 13.21
CA ARG A 5 -6.25 8.10 14.17
C ARG A 5 -6.88 6.84 13.59
N PHE A 6 -7.13 6.73 12.27
CA PHE A 6 -7.72 5.51 11.70
C PHE A 6 -6.72 4.36 11.61
N SER A 7 -5.42 4.67 11.46
CA SER A 7 -4.35 3.68 11.63
C SER A 7 -4.34 3.15 13.07
N ASP A 8 -4.57 4.03 14.05
CA ASP A 8 -4.60 3.68 15.48
C ASP A 8 -5.89 2.97 15.95
N VAL A 9 -6.98 2.98 15.17
CA VAL A 9 -8.25 2.29 15.51
C VAL A 9 -8.05 0.77 15.60
N LEU A 10 -7.09 0.23 14.86
CA LEU A 10 -6.60 -1.12 15.05
C LEU A 10 -5.53 -1.09 16.15
N SER A 11 -5.97 -1.12 17.42
CA SER A 11 -5.04 -1.18 18.55
C SER A 11 -4.03 -2.33 18.34
N HIS A 12 -2.75 -1.98 18.20
CA HIS A 12 -1.63 -2.88 17.90
C HIS A 12 -1.54 -4.14 18.79
N HIS A 13 -2.10 -4.08 20.01
CA HIS A 13 -2.10 -5.18 20.94
C HIS A 13 -3.30 -6.13 20.79
N ALA A 14 -4.41 -5.62 20.24
CA ALA A 14 -5.68 -6.34 20.14
C ALA A 14 -5.75 -7.21 18.88
N THR A 15 -5.12 -6.79 17.77
CA THR A 15 -5.22 -7.47 16.47
C THR A 15 -4.19 -8.59 16.28
N ARG A 16 -3.03 -8.52 16.94
CA ARG A 16 -1.93 -9.49 16.78
C ARG A 16 -2.28 -10.92 17.23
N HIS A 17 -3.27 -11.07 18.12
CA HIS A 17 -3.72 -12.38 18.60
C HIS A 17 -4.99 -12.89 17.90
N LEU A 18 -5.54 -12.11 16.97
CA LEU A 18 -6.75 -12.52 16.24
C LEU A 18 -6.39 -13.50 15.12
N LYS A 19 -7.32 -14.39 14.83
CA LYS A 19 -7.25 -15.23 13.62
C LYS A 19 -7.30 -14.36 12.37
N GLU A 20 -6.62 -14.78 11.31
CA GLU A 20 -6.51 -14.04 10.04
C GLU A 20 -7.88 -13.64 9.46
N ASP A 21 -8.89 -14.53 9.53
CA ASP A 21 -10.26 -14.21 9.09
C ASP A 21 -10.85 -12.97 9.79
N ARG A 22 -10.58 -12.81 11.09
CA ARG A 22 -11.06 -11.67 11.87
C ARG A 22 -10.27 -10.40 11.56
N GLN A 23 -8.99 -10.53 11.25
CA GLN A 23 -8.17 -9.41 10.78
C GLN A 23 -8.68 -8.94 9.40
N LEU A 24 -8.97 -9.86 8.48
CA LEU A 24 -9.57 -9.56 7.17
C LEU A 24 -10.94 -8.89 7.30
N GLU A 25 -11.80 -9.37 8.19
CA GLU A 25 -13.09 -8.73 8.48
C GLU A 25 -12.92 -7.29 8.97
N MET A 26 -11.97 -7.05 9.87
CA MET A 26 -11.66 -5.69 10.35
C MET A 26 -11.17 -4.79 9.22
N VAL A 27 -10.22 -5.26 8.40
CA VAL A 27 -9.71 -4.50 7.26
C VAL A 27 -10.82 -4.21 6.24
N GLN A 28 -11.72 -5.17 5.98
CA GLN A 28 -12.88 -4.97 5.12
C GLN A 28 -13.79 -3.86 5.66
N ASN A 29 -14.13 -3.90 6.95
CA ASN A 29 -15.00 -2.90 7.59
C ASN A 29 -14.40 -1.49 7.51
N VAL A 30 -13.10 -1.36 7.77
CA VAL A 30 -12.38 -0.08 7.64
C VAL A 30 -12.35 0.38 6.19
N THR A 31 -12.05 -0.53 5.26
CA THR A 31 -12.03 -0.26 3.81
C THR A 31 -13.39 0.25 3.33
N ASP A 32 -14.49 -0.37 3.78
CA ASP A 32 -15.85 0.03 3.43
C ASP A 32 -16.22 1.40 3.99
N LEU A 33 -15.80 1.72 5.23
CA LEU A 33 -16.01 3.03 5.82
C LEU A 33 -15.25 4.11 5.06
N LEU A 34 -13.99 3.84 4.71
CA LEU A 34 -13.17 4.76 3.93
C LEU A 34 -13.74 4.99 2.53
N ARG A 35 -14.21 3.92 1.87
CA ARG A 35 -14.90 4.01 0.57
C ARG A 35 -16.10 4.95 0.62
N LYS A 36 -16.92 4.84 1.67
CA LYS A 36 -18.10 5.69 1.86
C LYS A 36 -17.72 7.14 2.16
N THR A 37 -16.65 7.35 2.92
CA THR A 37 -16.21 8.68 3.37
C THR A 37 -15.46 9.45 2.29
N PHE A 38 -14.69 8.75 1.46
CA PHE A 38 -13.78 9.32 0.47
C PHE A 38 -14.15 8.88 -0.95
N SER A 39 -15.41 9.11 -1.34
CA SER A 39 -15.96 8.61 -2.60
C SER A 39 -15.32 9.19 -3.86
N SER A 40 -14.58 10.30 -3.74
CA SER A 40 -13.95 10.99 -4.89
C SER A 40 -12.46 11.28 -4.71
N GLN A 41 -11.86 10.82 -3.62
CA GLN A 41 -10.45 11.06 -3.31
C GLN A 41 -9.62 9.81 -3.63
N PHE A 42 -8.38 10.06 -4.05
CA PHE A 42 -7.42 8.99 -4.28
C PHE A 42 -6.86 8.51 -2.94
N VAL A 43 -7.02 7.22 -2.67
CA VAL A 43 -6.47 6.54 -1.51
C VAL A 43 -5.36 5.61 -2.01
N PHE A 44 -4.24 5.57 -1.30
CA PHE A 44 -3.09 4.73 -1.65
C PHE A 44 -2.82 3.79 -0.47
N PRO A 45 -3.42 2.59 -0.45
CA PRO A 45 -3.23 1.66 0.65
C PRO A 45 -1.81 1.09 0.67
N ALA A 46 -1.20 0.98 1.84
CA ALA A 46 0.11 0.34 2.03
C ALA A 46 -0.03 -0.74 3.11
N LEU A 47 0.71 -1.85 2.98
CA LEU A 47 0.71 -2.89 4.02
C LEU A 47 1.42 -2.40 5.29
N GLY A 48 0.72 -2.51 6.40
CA GLY A 48 1.27 -2.38 7.75
C GLY A 48 1.83 -3.71 8.27
N HIS A 49 2.57 -3.63 9.38
CA HIS A 49 3.20 -4.79 10.01
C HIS A 49 2.20 -5.81 10.58
N ASP A 50 1.07 -5.31 11.07
CA ASP A 50 0.04 -6.14 11.70
C ASP A 50 -1.12 -6.47 10.74
N ASP A 51 -0.98 -6.17 9.45
CA ASP A 51 -1.97 -6.53 8.43
C ASP A 51 -1.96 -8.04 8.13
N PRO A 52 -3.10 -8.61 7.69
CA PRO A 52 -3.17 -9.98 7.20
C PRO A 52 -2.12 -10.28 6.12
N ALA A 53 -1.57 -11.51 6.12
CA ALA A 53 -0.65 -11.94 5.07
C ALA A 53 -1.37 -12.23 3.73
N ALA A 54 -2.70 -12.37 3.78
CA ALA A 54 -3.67 -12.57 2.70
C ALA A 54 -3.73 -11.42 1.66
N ARG A 55 -2.63 -11.20 0.93
CA ARG A 55 -2.46 -10.12 -0.06
C ARG A 55 -3.48 -10.16 -1.20
N LYS A 56 -3.95 -11.34 -1.62
CA LYS A 56 -4.95 -11.45 -2.70
C LYS A 56 -6.31 -10.94 -2.24
N GLU A 57 -6.69 -11.28 -1.02
CA GLU A 57 -7.90 -10.83 -0.37
C GLU A 57 -7.85 -9.31 -0.18
N LEU A 58 -6.76 -8.79 0.38
CA LEU A 58 -6.53 -7.35 0.52
C LEU A 58 -6.56 -6.62 -0.84
N GLY A 59 -5.96 -7.21 -1.88
CA GLY A 59 -5.98 -6.67 -3.23
C GLY A 59 -7.41 -6.52 -3.77
N ARG A 60 -8.25 -7.54 -3.58
CA ARG A 60 -9.67 -7.47 -3.95
C ARG A 60 -10.41 -6.36 -3.21
N MET A 61 -10.17 -6.20 -1.90
CA MET A 61 -10.78 -5.14 -1.09
C MET A 61 -10.38 -3.74 -1.61
N TRP A 62 -9.14 -3.60 -2.05
CA TRP A 62 -8.55 -2.32 -2.49
C TRP A 62 -8.62 -2.08 -4.00
N SER A 63 -9.33 -2.94 -4.74
CA SER A 63 -9.42 -2.91 -6.21
C SER A 63 -9.95 -1.60 -6.81
N GLN A 64 -10.78 -0.87 -6.07
CA GLN A 64 -11.22 0.47 -6.48
C GLN A 64 -10.12 1.53 -6.48
N TRP A 65 -9.04 1.32 -5.71
CA TRP A 65 -7.93 2.27 -5.55
C TRP A 65 -6.67 1.84 -6.30
N LEU A 66 -6.57 0.55 -6.64
CA LEU A 66 -5.43 -0.05 -7.31
C LEU A 66 -5.73 -0.26 -8.80
N PRO A 67 -5.05 0.46 -9.72
CA PRO A 67 -5.08 0.13 -11.14
C PRO A 67 -4.65 -1.31 -11.39
N THR A 68 -5.07 -1.91 -12.51
CA THR A 68 -4.79 -3.32 -12.85
C THR A 68 -3.30 -3.69 -12.75
N ASP A 69 -2.40 -2.80 -13.18
CA ASP A 69 -0.96 -3.04 -13.09
C ASP A 69 -0.44 -3.00 -11.65
N ALA A 70 -0.98 -2.10 -10.83
CA ALA A 70 -0.65 -1.99 -9.41
C ALA A 70 -1.15 -3.21 -8.62
N MET A 71 -2.34 -3.72 -8.97
CA MET A 71 -2.93 -4.90 -8.34
C MET A 71 -1.98 -6.10 -8.41
N ARG A 72 -1.42 -6.34 -9.59
CA ARG A 72 -0.53 -7.47 -9.84
C ARG A 72 0.75 -7.41 -8.99
N THR A 73 1.43 -6.27 -8.93
CA THR A 73 2.64 -6.15 -8.09
C THR A 73 2.29 -6.18 -6.61
N PHE A 74 1.14 -5.63 -6.23
CA PHE A 74 0.63 -5.68 -4.87
C PHE A 74 0.39 -7.13 -4.41
N GLU A 75 -0.32 -7.95 -5.19
CA GLU A 75 -0.57 -9.35 -4.83
C GLU A 75 0.75 -10.17 -4.75
N MET A 76 1.73 -9.84 -5.58
CA MET A 76 3.03 -10.51 -5.61
C MET A 76 3.97 -10.12 -4.46
N GLY A 77 3.97 -8.85 -4.05
CA GLY A 77 5.01 -8.29 -3.16
C GLY A 77 4.52 -7.33 -2.07
N GLY A 78 3.27 -6.87 -2.15
CA GLY A 78 2.73 -5.85 -1.26
C GLY A 78 3.19 -4.43 -1.58
N TYR A 79 3.88 -4.24 -2.71
CA TYR A 79 4.38 -2.96 -3.21
C TYR A 79 3.86 -2.72 -4.62
N TYR A 80 3.72 -1.45 -5.00
CA TYR A 80 3.21 -1.09 -6.33
C TYR A 80 3.50 0.37 -6.68
N ILE A 81 3.20 0.72 -7.93
CA ILE A 81 3.30 2.06 -8.49
C ILE A 81 1.92 2.52 -8.98
N ILE A 82 1.57 3.78 -8.74
CA ILE A 82 0.44 4.45 -9.40
C ILE A 82 0.95 5.62 -10.22
N GLU A 83 0.62 5.60 -11.52
CA GLU A 83 0.98 6.66 -12.45
C GLU A 83 -0.16 7.68 -12.58
N ARG A 84 0.14 8.95 -12.28
CA ARG A 84 -0.75 10.10 -12.48
C ARG A 84 -0.30 10.90 -13.68
N LYS A 85 -0.61 10.38 -14.88
CA LYS A 85 -0.18 10.94 -16.18
C LYS A 85 -0.48 12.43 -16.33
N THR A 86 -1.67 12.88 -15.93
CA THR A 86 -2.06 14.30 -16.03
C THR A 86 -1.22 15.23 -15.16
N LEU A 87 -0.62 14.71 -14.09
CA LEU A 87 0.20 15.46 -13.13
C LEU A 87 1.70 15.20 -13.32
N LYS A 88 2.10 14.35 -14.27
CA LYS A 88 3.47 13.82 -14.40
C LYS A 88 4.05 13.34 -13.05
N LEU A 89 3.17 12.75 -12.25
CA LEU A 89 3.45 12.33 -10.89
C LEU A 89 3.38 10.81 -10.80
N GLN A 90 4.37 10.25 -10.12
CA GLN A 90 4.50 8.82 -9.90
C GLN A 90 4.53 8.56 -8.41
N ILE A 91 3.65 7.68 -7.95
CA ILE A 91 3.51 7.33 -6.53
C ILE A 91 3.99 5.91 -6.38
N VAL A 92 5.07 5.73 -5.62
CA VAL A 92 5.63 4.42 -5.30
C VAL A 92 5.26 4.07 -3.87
N VAL A 93 4.57 2.94 -3.71
CA VAL A 93 4.16 2.39 -2.42
C VAL A 93 5.00 1.16 -2.14
N LEU A 94 5.79 1.22 -1.08
CA LEU A 94 6.64 0.09 -0.65
C LEU A 94 5.97 -0.72 0.44
N ASN A 95 6.28 -2.01 0.48
CA ASN A 95 5.98 -2.87 1.62
C ASN A 95 7.08 -2.67 2.68
N THR A 96 6.77 -1.87 3.69
CA THR A 96 7.73 -1.53 4.76
C THR A 96 8.07 -2.74 5.63
N ASN A 97 7.25 -3.79 5.62
CA ASN A 97 7.56 -5.04 6.32
C ASN A 97 8.79 -5.73 5.74
N LEU A 98 8.98 -5.62 4.42
CA LEU A 98 10.16 -6.16 3.74
C LEU A 98 11.42 -5.34 4.02
N MET A 99 11.28 -4.04 4.30
CA MET A 99 12.41 -3.15 4.57
C MET A 99 13.08 -3.43 5.91
N LYS A 100 12.39 -4.10 6.84
CA LYS A 100 12.92 -4.51 8.15
C LYS A 100 13.62 -5.87 8.10
N LYS A 101 13.54 -6.57 6.97
CA LYS A 101 14.14 -7.90 6.81
C LYS A 101 15.62 -7.78 6.42
N GLN A 102 16.36 -8.86 6.65
CA GLN A 102 17.76 -8.98 6.24
C GLN A 102 17.90 -9.06 4.72
N ASP A 103 19.08 -8.72 4.21
CA ASP A 103 19.38 -8.69 2.78
C ASP A 103 19.28 -10.08 2.11
N GLU A 104 19.34 -11.18 2.87
CA GLU A 104 19.14 -12.53 2.33
C GLU A 104 17.65 -12.88 2.08
N ASP A 105 16.70 -12.07 2.56
CA ASP A 105 15.28 -12.31 2.29
C ASP A 105 14.97 -12.05 0.80
N GLU A 106 14.54 -13.11 0.11
CA GLU A 106 14.32 -13.08 -1.34
C GLU A 106 13.25 -12.04 -1.73
N ASP A 107 12.20 -11.87 -0.93
CA ASP A 107 11.13 -10.93 -1.21
C ASP A 107 11.57 -9.48 -1.00
N ALA A 108 12.38 -9.23 0.05
CA ALA A 108 13.01 -7.93 0.26
C ALA A 108 13.92 -7.56 -0.92
N ARG A 109 14.79 -8.47 -1.36
CA ARG A 109 15.64 -8.25 -2.55
C ARG A 109 14.82 -7.96 -3.80
N LYS A 110 13.75 -8.71 -4.05
CA LYS A 110 12.84 -8.47 -5.18
C LYS A 110 12.21 -7.07 -5.14
N GLN A 111 11.82 -6.58 -3.97
CA GLN A 111 11.32 -5.22 -3.82
C GLN A 111 12.36 -4.18 -4.20
N TRP A 112 13.61 -4.33 -3.74
CA TRP A 112 14.68 -3.40 -4.06
C TRP A 112 15.04 -3.40 -5.56
N GLU A 113 15.18 -4.58 -6.16
CA GLU A 113 15.42 -4.71 -7.61
C GLU A 113 14.28 -4.13 -8.45
N TRP A 114 13.04 -4.27 -7.99
CA TRP A 114 11.88 -3.64 -8.62
C TRP A 114 11.94 -2.11 -8.49
N LEU A 115 12.26 -1.61 -7.29
CA LEU A 115 12.37 -0.17 -7.03
C LEU A 115 13.45 0.46 -7.90
N ASP A 116 14.62 -0.16 -8.04
CA ASP A 116 15.71 0.35 -8.88
C ASP A 116 15.26 0.51 -10.33
N LYS A 117 14.58 -0.50 -10.90
CA LYS A 117 14.02 -0.43 -12.27
C LYS A 117 13.01 0.69 -12.41
N VAL A 118 12.18 0.91 -11.39
CA VAL A 118 11.20 2.00 -11.34
C VAL A 118 11.89 3.36 -11.31
N LEU A 119 12.92 3.54 -10.48
CA LEU A 119 13.73 4.76 -10.40
C LEU A 119 14.46 5.06 -11.71
N GLU A 120 15.05 4.05 -12.34
CA GLU A 120 15.71 4.21 -13.65
C GLU A 120 14.74 4.66 -14.75
N LYS A 121 13.53 4.09 -14.78
CA LYS A 121 12.47 4.50 -15.70
C LYS A 121 12.12 5.98 -15.52
N PHE A 122 11.99 6.44 -14.28
CA PHE A 122 11.64 7.84 -14.02
C PHE A 122 12.76 8.82 -14.35
N LYS A 123 14.01 8.45 -14.04
CA LYS A 123 15.17 9.27 -14.40
C LYS A 123 15.25 9.52 -15.91
N LYS A 124 14.85 8.53 -16.73
CA LYS A 124 14.78 8.65 -18.19
C LYS A 124 13.62 9.54 -18.67
N ASN A 125 12.50 9.54 -17.94
CA ASN A 125 11.28 10.25 -18.35
C ASN A 125 11.16 11.68 -17.82
N GLY A 126 12.02 12.10 -16.87
CA GLY A 126 11.98 13.45 -16.29
C GLY A 126 10.74 13.72 -15.43
N GLU A 127 10.15 12.67 -14.86
CA GLU A 127 8.93 12.75 -14.04
C GLU A 127 9.25 13.02 -12.56
N THR A 128 8.29 13.61 -11.83
CA THR A 128 8.43 13.86 -10.39
C THR A 128 8.02 12.61 -9.60
N LEU A 129 8.89 12.16 -8.70
CA LEU A 129 8.66 10.98 -7.88
C LEU A 129 8.20 11.36 -6.46
N GLN A 130 7.11 10.75 -6.00
CA GLN A 130 6.72 10.76 -4.60
C GLN A 130 6.77 9.33 -4.04
N LEU A 131 7.53 9.17 -2.96
CA LEU A 131 7.61 7.92 -2.20
C LEU A 131 6.57 7.95 -1.09
N ALA A 132 5.67 6.98 -1.10
CA ALA A 132 4.76 6.70 -0.01
C ALA A 132 5.31 5.51 0.78
N LEU A 133 5.80 5.78 1.99
CA LEU A 133 6.29 4.77 2.92
C LEU A 133 5.36 4.74 4.12
N GLU A 134 4.83 3.55 4.41
CA GLU A 134 3.86 3.30 5.48
C GLU A 134 2.53 4.06 5.25
N LEU A 135 1.46 3.66 5.92
CA LEU A 135 0.08 4.15 5.72
C LEU A 135 -0.03 5.66 5.99
N LYS A 136 0.38 6.46 5.01
CA LYS A 136 0.09 7.88 4.89
C LYS A 136 -0.90 8.02 3.76
N PHE A 137 -2.16 8.27 4.12
CA PHE A 137 -3.15 8.77 3.18
C PHE A 137 -2.65 10.12 2.65
N LEU A 138 -1.90 10.08 1.55
CA LEU A 138 -1.39 11.27 0.89
C LEU A 138 -2.57 12.03 0.27
N ARG A 139 -3.02 13.07 0.95
CA ARG A 139 -3.86 14.10 0.36
C ARG A 139 -3.01 14.84 -0.68
N LEU A 140 -3.18 14.51 -1.96
CA LEU A 140 -2.77 15.38 -3.04
C LEU A 140 -3.85 16.46 -3.18
N SER A 141 -3.62 17.61 -2.54
CA SER A 141 -4.37 18.85 -2.76
C SER A 141 -3.84 19.60 -3.97
#